data_AF-A0A8J8Q794-F1
#
_entry.id   AF-A0A8J8Q794-F1
#
_cell.length_a   1.000
_cell.length_b   1.000
_cell.length_c   1.000
_cell.angle_alpha   90.00
_cell.angle_beta   90.00
_cell.angle_gamma   90.00
#
_symmetry.space_group_name_H-M   'P 1'
#
loop_
_entity.id
_entity.type
_entity.pdbx_description
1 polymer ?
#
loop_
_entity_poly.entity_id
_entity_poly.type
_entity_poly.pdbx_seq_one_letter_code
_entity_poly.pdbx_strand_id
1 'polypeptide(L)'
;MDEDGPSAGGTTDESRDASGAETTATRDDGEQQGDDAMPGVPDPEPEESDVPEDVRKYARFKKMDGAQYERVNEFLRDRTYITAREWAIARLCSDFRTETGVEMTKIGENLPELIPFMTDTYTPQAVNQARSSFEEKVRMAGATFLYGAMCDFFTAEELDDVMYESTEVAKFLLEVEGVDLSVEDELEAEDRISSVMREVRDASAELREQDEE
;
A
#
# COMPACT_ATOMS: atom_id res chain seq x y z
N MET A 1 -3.04 53.82 -23.37
CA MET A 1 -4.15 53.02 -23.92
C MET A 1 -3.61 51.95 -24.82
N ASP A 2 -3.17 50.80 -24.36
CA ASP A 2 -2.48 50.34 -23.14
C ASP A 2 -1.98 48.94 -23.57
N GLU A 3 -0.68 48.70 -23.44
CA GLU A 3 -0.06 47.41 -23.71
C GLU A 3 -0.01 46.62 -22.40
N ASP A 4 -0.55 45.41 -22.37
CA ASP A 4 -0.38 44.47 -21.26
C ASP A 4 -0.15 43.06 -21.80
N GLY A 5 1.10 42.61 -21.73
CA GLY A 5 1.50 41.20 -21.83
C GLY A 5 1.75 40.64 -20.42
N PRO A 6 1.41 39.37 -20.13
CA PRO A 6 1.68 38.80 -18.82
C PRO A 6 3.13 38.27 -18.73
N SER A 7 3.89 38.82 -17.78
CA SER A 7 5.21 38.33 -17.37
C SER A 7 5.04 37.24 -16.30
N ALA A 8 5.40 36.01 -16.64
CA ALA A 8 5.47 34.87 -15.74
C ALA A 8 6.83 34.82 -15.02
N GLY A 9 6.78 34.38 -13.76
CA GLY A 9 7.87 34.48 -12.79
C GLY A 9 9.00 33.47 -12.91
N GLY A 10 10.07 33.82 -12.21
CA GLY A 10 11.25 33.04 -11.83
C GLY A 10 12.06 33.91 -10.85
N THR A 11 12.78 33.45 -9.84
CA THR A 11 13.28 32.12 -9.46
C THR A 11 13.76 32.21 -7.99
N THR A 12 13.67 31.09 -7.27
CA THR A 12 14.60 30.51 -6.25
C THR A 12 15.61 31.38 -5.49
N ASP A 13 15.69 31.18 -4.15
CA ASP A 13 16.95 30.91 -3.40
C ASP A 13 16.59 30.46 -1.96
N GLU A 14 16.78 29.18 -1.62
CA GLU A 14 17.85 28.64 -0.76
C GLU A 14 18.03 29.31 0.63
N SER A 15 17.87 28.50 1.68
CA SER A 15 18.51 28.72 2.98
C SER A 15 18.70 27.37 3.68
N ARG A 16 19.91 26.85 3.52
CA ARG A 16 20.53 25.89 4.44
C ARG A 16 21.23 26.71 5.53
N ASP A 17 21.02 26.35 6.80
CA ASP A 17 22.04 26.58 7.82
C ASP A 17 21.98 25.48 8.89
N ALA A 18 23.16 25.16 9.40
CA ALA A 18 23.50 24.05 10.27
C ALA A 18 23.71 24.54 11.72
N SER A 19 23.91 23.58 12.63
CA SER A 19 24.84 23.63 13.79
C SER A 19 24.25 23.36 15.18
N GLY A 20 24.99 22.56 15.95
CA GLY A 20 25.05 22.54 17.43
C GLY A 20 24.43 21.30 18.08
N ALA A 21 25.11 20.16 18.19
CA ALA A 21 26.18 19.80 19.15
C ALA A 21 25.74 19.60 20.62
N GLU A 22 25.80 18.33 21.03
CA GLU A 22 26.26 17.76 22.31
C GLU A 22 25.65 18.20 23.66
N THR A 23 25.05 17.24 24.37
CA THR A 23 25.30 17.06 25.82
C THR A 23 25.36 15.57 26.18
N THR A 24 26.33 15.26 27.02
CA THR A 24 26.88 13.97 27.41
C THR A 24 26.21 13.32 28.61
N ALA A 25 26.21 11.99 28.59
CA ALA A 25 26.45 11.02 29.67
C ALA A 25 25.74 11.15 31.04
N THR A 26 25.05 10.07 31.44
CA THR A 26 25.26 9.44 32.76
C THR A 26 25.10 7.92 32.61
N ARG A 27 26.17 7.19 32.96
CA ARG A 27 26.15 5.75 33.25
C ARG A 27 25.66 5.58 34.68
N ASP A 28 24.80 4.59 34.92
CA ASP A 28 24.63 3.98 36.24
C ASP A 28 24.74 2.46 36.06
N ASP A 29 25.74 1.90 36.73
CA ASP A 29 26.07 0.48 36.82
C ASP A 29 25.31 -0.09 38.02
N GLY A 30 24.50 -1.13 37.78
CA GLY A 30 23.78 -1.85 38.82
C GLY A 30 23.61 -3.32 38.44
N GLU A 31 24.64 -4.13 38.68
CA GLU A 31 24.59 -5.60 38.64
C GLU A 31 23.74 -6.17 39.78
N GLN A 32 22.93 -7.20 39.43
CA GLN A 32 22.37 -8.34 40.21
C GLN A 32 20.89 -8.53 39.83
N GLN A 33 20.35 -9.71 39.55
CA GLN A 33 20.69 -11.09 39.91
C GLN A 33 19.97 -11.99 38.89
N GLY A 34 20.52 -13.16 38.60
CA GLY A 34 19.82 -14.18 37.83
C GLY A 34 18.56 -14.61 38.55
N ASP A 35 17.45 -14.69 37.81
CA ASP A 35 16.20 -15.26 38.31
C ASP A 35 15.96 -16.60 37.61
N ASP A 36 15.88 -17.61 38.47
CA ASP A 36 15.69 -19.02 38.18
C ASP A 36 14.49 -19.27 37.27
N ALA A 37 14.72 -20.05 36.21
CA ALA A 37 13.66 -20.69 35.45
C ALA A 37 12.92 -21.68 36.35
N MET A 38 11.78 -21.26 36.92
CA MET A 38 10.84 -22.13 37.62
C MET A 38 10.12 -23.04 36.60
N PRO A 39 10.26 -24.38 36.68
CA PRO A 39 9.52 -25.30 35.82
C PRO A 39 8.11 -25.49 36.39
N GLY A 40 7.08 -25.09 35.65
CA GLY A 40 5.69 -25.41 36.00
C GLY A 40 4.63 -24.34 35.81
N VAL A 41 4.92 -23.22 35.13
CA VAL A 41 3.86 -22.32 34.65
C VAL A 41 3.36 -22.86 33.31
N PRO A 42 2.10 -23.29 33.18
CA PRO A 42 1.54 -23.61 31.87
C PRO A 42 1.60 -22.35 31.00
N ASP A 43 2.06 -22.51 29.76
CA ASP A 43 1.89 -21.49 28.72
C ASP A 43 0.44 -20.98 28.73
N PRO A 44 0.17 -19.66 28.76
CA PRO A 44 -1.19 -19.19 28.61
C PRO A 44 -1.71 -19.65 27.25
N GLU A 45 -2.76 -20.47 27.27
CA GLU A 45 -3.51 -20.83 26.06
C GLU A 45 -3.93 -19.56 25.32
N PRO A 46 -3.93 -19.54 23.97
CA PRO A 46 -4.31 -18.36 23.22
C PRO A 46 -5.75 -18.00 23.54
N GLU A 47 -5.95 -16.91 24.30
CA GLU A 47 -7.25 -16.31 24.58
C GLU A 47 -8.03 -16.20 23.26
N GLU A 48 -9.27 -16.70 23.25
CA GLU A 48 -10.19 -16.55 22.13
C GLU A 48 -10.30 -15.06 21.78
N SER A 49 -9.95 -14.68 20.54
CA SER A 49 -9.72 -13.29 20.14
C SER A 49 -10.80 -12.32 20.64
N ASP A 50 -10.39 -11.26 21.33
CA ASP A 50 -11.23 -10.13 21.76
C ASP A 50 -11.89 -9.40 20.56
N VAL A 51 -11.46 -9.68 19.32
CA VAL A 51 -12.17 -9.29 18.09
C VAL A 51 -13.63 -9.75 18.09
N PRO A 52 -14.61 -8.85 17.89
CA PRO A 52 -16.00 -9.19 17.62
C PRO A 52 -16.16 -10.17 16.43
N GLU A 53 -17.08 -11.15 16.51
CA GLU A 53 -17.27 -12.16 15.44
C GLU A 53 -17.56 -11.53 14.06
N ASP A 54 -18.26 -10.40 14.06
CA ASP A 54 -18.55 -9.63 12.86
C ASP A 54 -17.32 -8.91 12.29
N VAL A 55 -16.21 -8.82 13.03
CA VAL A 55 -14.92 -8.29 12.57
C VAL A 55 -13.95 -9.43 12.20
N ARG A 56 -14.00 -10.57 12.89
CA ARG A 56 -13.14 -11.76 12.62
C ARG A 56 -13.24 -12.28 11.19
N LYS A 57 -14.42 -12.20 10.57
CA LYS A 57 -14.62 -12.60 9.16
C LYS A 57 -13.77 -11.82 8.16
N TYR A 58 -13.16 -10.71 8.57
CA TYR A 58 -12.35 -9.82 7.74
C TYR A 58 -10.85 -9.92 8.02
N ALA A 59 -10.43 -10.77 8.96
CA ALA A 59 -9.02 -11.08 9.19
C ALA A 59 -8.50 -11.96 8.04
N ARG A 60 -8.16 -11.34 6.90
CA ARG A 60 -7.44 -12.01 5.82
C ARG A 60 -5.95 -12.17 6.12
N PHE A 61 -5.40 -11.20 6.84
CA PHE A 61 -4.05 -11.31 7.36
C PHE A 61 -4.03 -12.44 8.40
N LYS A 62 -3.53 -13.62 7.99
CA LYS A 62 -2.91 -14.53 8.96
C LYS A 62 -1.84 -13.73 9.69
N LYS A 63 -1.64 -13.96 10.99
CA LYS A 63 -0.63 -13.28 11.82
C LYS A 63 0.69 -13.18 11.05
N MET A 64 0.89 -12.06 10.38
CA MET A 64 2.14 -11.69 9.72
C MET A 64 3.09 -11.33 10.84
N ASP A 65 4.23 -12.01 10.91
CA ASP A 65 5.24 -11.66 11.91
C ASP A 65 5.89 -10.31 11.55
N GLY A 66 6.49 -9.64 12.52
CA GLY A 66 7.14 -8.34 12.34
C GLY A 66 8.19 -8.34 11.22
N ALA A 67 8.90 -9.46 11.03
CA ALA A 67 9.89 -9.62 9.96
C ALA A 67 9.26 -9.66 8.55
N GLN A 68 8.03 -10.16 8.41
CA GLN A 68 7.30 -10.11 7.14
C GLN A 68 6.78 -8.70 6.86
N TYR A 69 6.42 -7.95 7.90
CA TYR A 69 6.01 -6.56 7.76
C TYR A 69 7.13 -5.65 7.28
N GLU A 70 8.32 -5.73 7.86
CA GLU A 70 9.47 -4.92 7.42
C GLU A 70 9.75 -5.15 5.92
N ARG A 71 9.68 -6.41 5.48
CA ARG A 71 9.80 -6.78 4.07
C ARG A 71 8.71 -6.16 3.20
N VAL A 72 7.46 -6.18 3.65
CA VAL A 72 6.34 -5.56 2.90
C VAL A 72 6.47 -4.05 2.86
N ASN A 73 6.89 -3.42 3.95
CA ASN A 73 7.07 -1.98 4.00
C ASN A 73 8.22 -1.50 3.10
N GLU A 74 9.34 -2.25 3.07
CA GLU A 74 10.42 -2.03 2.11
C GLU A 74 9.95 -2.24 0.67
N PHE A 75 9.27 -3.36 0.41
CA PHE A 75 8.74 -3.68 -0.92
C PHE A 75 7.76 -2.62 -1.44
N LEU A 76 6.81 -2.20 -0.61
CA LEU A 76 5.83 -1.17 -0.97
C LEU A 76 6.51 0.16 -1.26
N ARG A 77 7.55 0.53 -0.48
CA ARG A 77 8.33 1.74 -0.72
C ARG A 77 9.08 1.68 -2.05
N ASP A 78 9.62 0.52 -2.39
CA ASP A 78 10.47 0.36 -3.58
C ASP A 78 9.65 0.22 -4.87
N ARG A 79 8.45 -0.35 -4.80
CA ARG A 79 7.66 -0.73 -5.98
C ARG A 79 6.35 0.03 -6.15
N THR A 80 5.90 0.78 -5.15
CA THR A 80 4.59 1.43 -5.17
C THR A 80 4.61 2.83 -4.55
N TYR A 81 3.53 3.58 -4.74
CA TYR A 81 3.32 4.87 -4.05
C TYR A 81 2.50 4.75 -2.76
N ILE A 82 2.08 3.54 -2.37
CA ILE A 82 1.23 3.34 -1.20
C ILE A 82 2.09 2.96 0.01
N THR A 83 1.66 3.40 1.19
CA THR A 83 2.27 2.99 2.46
C THR A 83 1.69 1.67 2.93
N ALA A 84 2.40 0.95 3.79
CA ALA A 84 1.87 -0.29 4.37
C ALA A 84 0.55 -0.09 5.14
N ARG A 85 0.36 1.09 5.74
CA ARG A 85 -0.90 1.48 6.39
C ARG A 85 -2.05 1.61 5.37
N GLU A 86 -1.81 2.33 4.28
CA GLU A 86 -2.82 2.54 3.24
C GLU A 86 -3.20 1.22 2.56
N TRP A 87 -2.21 0.38 2.23
CA TRP A 87 -2.43 -0.96 1.70
C TRP A 87 -3.32 -1.80 2.62
N ALA A 88 -2.95 -1.92 3.89
CA ALA A 88 -3.68 -2.76 4.83
C ALA A 88 -5.11 -2.25 5.09
N ILE A 89 -5.29 -0.93 5.24
CA ILE A 89 -6.62 -0.33 5.44
C ILE A 89 -7.47 -0.43 4.17
N ALA A 90 -6.92 -0.13 2.99
CA ALA A 90 -7.65 -0.23 1.74
C ALA A 90 -8.14 -1.65 1.48
N ARG A 91 -7.32 -2.65 1.84
CA ARG A 91 -7.70 -4.05 1.70
C ARG A 91 -8.84 -4.43 2.63
N LEU A 92 -8.76 -4.05 3.90
CA LEU A 92 -9.87 -4.23 4.84
C LEU A 92 -11.13 -3.56 4.28
N CYS A 93 -11.06 -2.28 3.89
CA CYS A 93 -12.18 -1.53 3.32
C CYS A 93 -12.79 -2.14 2.05
N SER A 94 -12.04 -2.90 1.24
CA SER A 94 -12.55 -3.55 0.02
C SER A 94 -13.66 -4.56 0.31
N ASP A 95 -13.59 -5.23 1.47
CA ASP A 95 -14.58 -6.18 1.95
C ASP A 95 -15.76 -5.49 2.69
N PHE A 96 -15.60 -4.24 3.12
CA PHE A 96 -16.63 -3.40 3.76
C PHE A 96 -17.26 -2.44 2.74
N ARG A 97 -18.12 -2.99 1.88
CA ARG A 97 -18.93 -2.20 0.95
C ARG A 97 -20.23 -1.74 1.62
N THR A 98 -20.18 -0.89 2.64
CA THR A 98 -21.35 -0.10 3.02
C THR A 98 -21.02 1.38 3.19
N GLU A 99 -21.99 2.23 2.90
CA GLU A 99 -21.89 3.68 3.01
C GLU A 99 -21.93 4.17 4.47
N THR A 100 -22.14 3.26 5.44
CA THR A 100 -22.34 3.63 6.85
C THR A 100 -21.01 3.66 7.62
N GLY A 101 -20.74 4.75 8.33
CA GLY A 101 -19.49 4.93 9.11
C GLY A 101 -19.27 3.92 10.24
N VAL A 102 -20.24 3.03 10.50
CA VAL A 102 -20.16 1.96 11.51
C VAL A 102 -19.02 0.99 11.22
N GLU A 103 -18.78 0.66 9.95
CA GLU A 103 -17.72 -0.27 9.55
C GLU A 103 -16.33 0.36 9.73
N MET A 104 -16.21 1.66 9.45
CA MET A 104 -14.95 2.41 9.64
C MET A 104 -14.57 2.48 11.12
N THR A 105 -15.55 2.64 12.00
CA THR A 105 -15.35 2.55 13.44
C THR A 105 -14.86 1.16 13.85
N LYS A 106 -15.53 0.10 13.39
CA LYS A 106 -15.15 -1.28 13.73
C LYS A 106 -13.74 -1.63 13.26
N ILE A 107 -13.37 -1.25 12.03
CA ILE A 107 -12.02 -1.46 11.50
C ILE A 107 -10.99 -0.73 12.36
N GLY A 108 -11.24 0.55 12.66
CA GLY A 108 -10.31 1.37 13.42
C GLY A 108 -10.08 0.89 14.84
N GLU A 109 -11.14 0.48 15.54
CA GLU A 109 -11.09 -0.01 16.93
C GLU A 109 -10.37 -1.36 17.06
N ASN A 110 -10.44 -2.21 16.04
CA ASN A 110 -9.88 -3.57 16.07
C ASN A 110 -8.58 -3.71 15.27
N LEU A 111 -8.00 -2.60 14.80
CA LEU A 111 -6.84 -2.61 13.91
C LEU A 111 -5.63 -3.39 14.46
N PRO A 112 -5.29 -3.32 15.78
CA PRO A 112 -4.21 -4.11 16.36
C PRO A 112 -4.41 -5.62 16.32
N GLU A 113 -5.66 -6.08 16.34
CA GLU A 113 -5.97 -7.50 16.23
C GLU A 113 -6.10 -7.96 14.76
N LEU A 114 -6.48 -7.05 13.87
CA LEU A 114 -6.61 -7.31 12.43
C LEU A 114 -5.28 -7.27 11.67
N ILE A 115 -4.36 -6.41 12.10
CA ILE A 115 -3.09 -6.15 11.42
C ILE A 115 -1.98 -6.15 12.48
N PRO A 116 -1.17 -7.22 12.59
CA PRO A 116 -0.24 -7.41 13.71
C PRO A 116 0.80 -6.31 13.95
N PHE A 117 1.13 -5.52 12.92
CA PHE A 117 2.07 -4.41 13.02
C PHE A 117 1.40 -3.06 13.34
N MET A 118 0.07 -2.97 13.28
CA MET A 118 -0.67 -1.75 13.62
C MET A 118 -0.98 -1.78 15.11
N THR A 119 0.00 -1.44 15.95
CA THR A 119 -0.14 -1.55 17.42
C THR A 119 -1.19 -0.63 18.04
N ASP A 120 -1.62 0.41 17.32
CA ASP A 120 -2.56 1.41 17.79
C ASP A 120 -3.91 1.31 17.05
N THR A 121 -4.99 1.66 17.75
CA THR A 121 -6.32 1.83 17.15
C THR A 121 -6.40 3.14 16.36
N TYR A 122 -7.30 3.17 15.38
CA TYR A 122 -7.47 4.29 14.47
C TYR A 122 -8.87 4.86 14.63
N THR A 123 -9.00 6.18 14.49
CA THR A 123 -10.31 6.81 14.42
C THR A 123 -10.99 6.47 13.08
N PRO A 124 -12.33 6.49 13.01
CA PRO A 124 -13.05 6.27 11.74
C PRO A 124 -12.61 7.25 10.64
N GLN A 125 -12.26 8.48 11.02
CA GLN A 125 -11.73 9.49 10.11
C GLN A 125 -10.36 9.08 9.55
N ALA A 126 -9.46 8.55 10.39
CA ALA A 126 -8.15 8.10 9.94
C ALA A 126 -8.25 6.90 8.99
N VAL A 127 -9.17 5.96 9.25
CA VAL A 127 -9.45 4.83 8.34
C VAL A 127 -9.95 5.34 6.99
N ASN A 128 -10.93 6.25 6.98
CA ASN A 128 -11.44 6.84 5.75
C ASN A 128 -10.37 7.63 4.98
N GLN A 129 -9.50 8.37 5.67
CA GLN A 129 -8.41 9.10 5.02
C GLN A 129 -7.42 8.16 4.32
N ALA A 130 -7.04 7.06 4.98
CA ALA A 130 -6.16 6.07 4.37
C ALA A 130 -6.80 5.42 3.14
N ARG A 131 -8.09 5.07 3.22
CA ARG A 131 -8.86 4.56 2.08
C ARG A 131 -8.90 5.56 0.92
N SER A 132 -9.29 6.80 1.18
CA SER A 132 -9.38 7.84 0.15
C SER A 132 -8.02 8.13 -0.48
N SER A 133 -6.95 8.13 0.32
CA SER A 133 -5.59 8.33 -0.19
C SER A 133 -5.15 7.19 -1.10
N PHE A 134 -5.44 5.93 -0.74
CA PHE A 134 -5.23 4.80 -1.63
C PHE A 134 -6.00 4.95 -2.94
N GLU A 135 -7.29 5.29 -2.88
CA GLU A 135 -8.12 5.48 -4.08
C GLU A 135 -7.57 6.60 -4.99
N GLU A 136 -7.16 7.73 -4.40
CA GLU A 136 -6.58 8.84 -5.13
C GLU A 136 -5.29 8.44 -5.83
N LYS A 137 -4.40 7.70 -5.16
CA LYS A 137 -3.15 7.19 -5.73
C LYS A 137 -3.41 6.23 -6.89
N VAL A 138 -4.35 5.30 -6.75
CA VAL A 138 -4.75 4.39 -7.85
C VAL A 138 -5.27 5.17 -9.04
N ARG A 139 -6.13 6.16 -8.81
CA ARG A 139 -6.69 7.01 -9.87
C ARG A 139 -5.61 7.80 -10.61
N MET A 140 -4.68 8.41 -9.88
CA MET A 140 -3.56 9.17 -10.46
C MET A 140 -2.63 8.25 -11.25
N ALA A 141 -2.22 7.12 -10.67
CA ALA A 141 -1.35 6.16 -11.34
C ALA A 141 -1.98 5.62 -12.64
N GLY A 142 -3.27 5.26 -12.61
CA GLY A 142 -3.99 4.80 -13.79
C GLY A 142 -4.11 5.86 -14.89
N ALA A 143 -4.39 7.11 -14.52
CA ALA A 143 -4.43 8.21 -15.47
C ALA A 143 -3.06 8.47 -16.11
N THR A 144 -1.98 8.45 -15.33
CA THR A 144 -0.60 8.65 -15.82
C THR A 144 -0.15 7.49 -16.71
N PHE A 145 -0.41 6.24 -16.31
CA PHE A 145 -0.10 5.06 -17.10
C PHE A 145 -0.81 5.10 -18.44
N LEU A 146 -2.13 5.32 -18.45
CA LEU A 146 -2.93 5.33 -19.67
C LEU A 146 -2.52 6.48 -20.60
N TYR A 147 -2.20 7.66 -20.05
CA TYR A 147 -1.66 8.76 -20.86
C TYR A 147 -0.37 8.34 -21.57
N GLY A 148 0.57 7.70 -20.86
CA GLY A 148 1.82 7.18 -21.44
C GLY A 148 1.58 6.14 -22.53
N ALA A 149 0.64 5.21 -22.31
CA ALA A 149 0.27 4.19 -23.28
C ALA A 149 -0.37 4.80 -24.54
N MET A 150 -1.21 5.83 -24.40
CA MET A 150 -1.90 6.47 -25.53
C MET A 150 -1.02 7.44 -26.33
N CYS A 151 0.02 8.02 -25.72
CA CYS A 151 0.89 8.99 -26.39
C CYS A 151 2.15 8.37 -27.03
N ASP A 152 2.18 7.04 -27.22
CA ASP A 152 3.35 6.27 -27.69
C ASP A 152 4.62 6.52 -26.86
N PHE A 153 4.48 6.87 -25.58
CA PHE A 153 5.64 6.99 -24.71
C PHE A 153 6.29 5.62 -24.47
N PHE A 154 5.47 4.57 -24.40
CA PHE A 154 5.91 3.19 -24.34
C PHE A 154 5.71 2.51 -25.69
N THR A 155 6.73 1.78 -26.15
CA THR A 155 6.55 0.79 -27.23
C THR A 155 5.69 -0.38 -26.75
N ALA A 156 5.26 -1.24 -27.68
CA ALA A 156 4.48 -2.44 -27.33
C ALA A 156 5.26 -3.37 -26.38
N GLU A 157 6.56 -3.53 -26.61
CA GLU A 157 7.44 -4.37 -25.79
C GLU A 157 7.61 -3.77 -24.39
N GLU A 158 7.83 -2.46 -24.29
CA GLU A 158 7.94 -1.79 -22.98
C GLU A 158 6.62 -1.78 -22.21
N LEU A 159 5.48 -1.72 -22.91
CA LEU A 159 4.17 -1.84 -22.27
C LEU A 159 3.96 -3.26 -21.72
N ASP A 160 4.34 -4.29 -22.46
CA ASP A 160 4.31 -5.69 -21.98
C ASP A 160 5.23 -5.85 -20.75
N ASP A 161 6.42 -5.25 -20.74
CA ASP A 161 7.35 -5.26 -19.59
C ASP A 161 6.76 -4.58 -18.35
N VAL A 162 6.14 -3.40 -18.51
CA VAL A 162 5.46 -2.68 -17.41
C VAL A 162 4.33 -3.53 -16.83
N MET A 163 3.57 -4.22 -17.69
CA MET A 163 2.47 -5.08 -17.26
C MET A 163 2.94 -6.34 -16.56
N TYR A 164 4.04 -6.93 -17.02
CA TYR A 164 4.69 -8.05 -16.35
C TYR A 164 5.14 -7.65 -14.94
N GLU A 165 5.89 -6.55 -14.81
CA GLU A 165 6.35 -6.05 -13.51
C GLU A 165 5.17 -5.71 -12.58
N SER A 166 4.14 -5.05 -13.10
CA SER A 166 2.95 -4.70 -12.32
C SER A 166 2.21 -5.93 -11.81
N THR A 167 2.14 -7.00 -12.62
CA THR A 167 1.52 -8.27 -12.25
C THR A 167 2.32 -8.98 -11.16
N GLU A 168 3.65 -9.02 -11.27
CA GLU A 168 4.52 -9.60 -10.22
C GLU A 168 4.39 -8.84 -8.89
N VAL A 169 4.34 -7.51 -8.93
CA VAL A 169 4.11 -6.68 -7.74
C VAL A 169 2.75 -6.99 -7.11
N ALA A 170 1.69 -7.12 -7.92
CA ALA A 170 0.36 -7.44 -7.43
C ALA A 170 0.30 -8.85 -6.81
N LYS A 171 0.93 -9.85 -7.43
CA LYS A 171 0.98 -11.23 -6.90
C LYS A 171 1.68 -11.29 -5.55
N PHE A 172 2.83 -10.63 -5.41
CA PHE A 172 3.52 -10.57 -4.12
C PHE A 172 2.62 -10.00 -3.03
N LEU A 173 1.88 -8.92 -3.32
CA LEU A 173 0.95 -8.33 -2.36
C LEU A 173 -0.22 -9.25 -2.03
N LEU A 174 -0.73 -10.03 -3.00
CA LEU A 174 -1.77 -11.04 -2.76
C LEU A 174 -1.27 -12.23 -1.93
N GLU A 175 -0.07 -12.72 -2.21
CA GLU A 175 0.56 -13.80 -1.44
C GLU A 175 0.77 -13.38 0.02
N VAL A 176 1.22 -12.14 0.23
CA VAL A 176 1.36 -11.52 1.56
C VAL A 176 0.02 -11.48 2.31
N GLU A 177 -1.11 -11.27 1.61
CA GLU A 177 -2.45 -11.33 2.19
C GLU A 177 -2.91 -12.76 2.51
N GLY A 178 -2.10 -13.78 2.21
CA GLY A 178 -2.44 -15.19 2.37
C GLY A 178 -3.33 -15.73 1.24
N VAL A 179 -3.39 -15.03 0.10
CA VAL A 179 -4.02 -15.54 -1.12
C VAL A 179 -2.97 -16.35 -1.88
N ASP A 180 -3.09 -17.67 -1.80
CA ASP A 180 -2.29 -18.61 -2.59
C ASP A 180 -2.99 -18.83 -3.94
N LEU A 181 -2.45 -18.24 -5.00
CA LEU A 181 -2.89 -18.51 -6.37
C LEU A 181 -2.15 -19.75 -6.87
N SER A 182 -2.89 -20.70 -7.47
CA SER A 182 -2.21 -21.79 -8.15
C SER A 182 -1.44 -21.25 -9.37
N VAL A 183 -0.35 -21.92 -9.75
CA VAL A 183 0.43 -21.54 -10.95
C VAL A 183 -0.45 -21.49 -12.20
N GLU A 184 -1.50 -22.32 -12.27
CA GLU A 184 -2.46 -22.30 -13.38
C GLU A 184 -3.32 -21.03 -13.37
N ASP A 185 -3.87 -20.66 -12.21
CA ASP A 185 -4.64 -19.41 -12.05
C ASP A 185 -3.77 -18.17 -12.31
N GLU A 186 -2.50 -18.25 -11.92
CA GLU A 186 -1.50 -17.21 -12.12
C GLU A 186 -1.25 -16.93 -13.60
N LEU A 187 -0.99 -17.98 -14.38
CA LEU A 187 -0.76 -17.89 -15.82
C LEU A 187 -2.02 -17.46 -16.57
N GLU A 188 -3.20 -17.95 -16.17
CA GLU A 188 -4.47 -17.52 -16.78
C GLU A 188 -4.74 -16.03 -16.54
N ALA A 189 -4.46 -15.53 -15.32
CA ALA A 189 -4.60 -14.12 -15.01
C ALA A 189 -3.66 -13.24 -15.86
N GLU A 190 -2.40 -13.65 -16.00
CA GLU A 190 -1.42 -12.98 -16.86
C GLU A 190 -1.85 -12.93 -18.32
N ASP A 191 -2.18 -14.07 -18.91
CA ASP A 191 -2.60 -14.17 -20.31
C ASP A 191 -3.80 -13.26 -20.59
N ARG A 192 -4.76 -13.22 -19.65
CA ARG A 192 -5.95 -12.37 -19.77
C ARG A 192 -5.61 -10.88 -19.67
N ILE A 193 -4.74 -10.49 -18.73
CA ILE A 193 -4.30 -9.10 -18.57
C ILE A 193 -3.54 -8.63 -19.82
N SER A 194 -2.60 -9.43 -20.31
CA SER A 194 -1.84 -9.14 -21.52
C SER A 194 -2.72 -9.02 -22.76
N SER A 195 -3.73 -9.89 -22.90
CA SER A 195 -4.71 -9.79 -24.00
C SER A 195 -5.45 -8.46 -23.98
N VAL A 196 -5.98 -8.05 -22.81
CA VAL A 196 -6.72 -6.80 -22.67
C VAL A 196 -5.84 -5.58 -22.97
N MET A 197 -4.56 -5.60 -22.58
CA MET A 197 -3.66 -4.47 -22.85
C MET A 197 -3.31 -4.33 -24.34
N ARG A 198 -3.20 -5.44 -25.06
CA ARG A 198 -3.08 -5.40 -26.53
C ARG A 198 -4.30 -4.77 -27.17
N GLU A 199 -5.51 -5.13 -26.71
CA GLU A 199 -6.75 -4.51 -27.18
C GLU A 199 -6.79 -2.99 -26.90
N VAL A 200 -6.34 -2.54 -25.73
CA VAL A 200 -6.25 -1.11 -25.39
C VAL A 200 -5.28 -0.38 -26.32
N ARG A 201 -4.12 -0.99 -26.62
CA ARG A 201 -3.14 -0.41 -27.55
C ARG A 201 -3.69 -0.30 -28.96
N ASP A 202 -4.31 -1.37 -29.47
CA ASP A 202 -4.87 -1.39 -30.82
C ASP A 202 -5.98 -0.34 -30.96
N ALA A 203 -6.89 -0.25 -29.99
CA ALA A 203 -7.91 0.80 -29.96
C ALA A 203 -7.31 2.22 -29.89
N SER A 204 -6.19 2.40 -29.18
CA SER A 204 -5.49 3.69 -29.09
C SER A 204 -4.77 4.05 -30.40
N ALA A 205 -4.30 3.06 -31.16
CA ALA A 205 -3.72 3.28 -32.49
C ALA A 205 -4.81 3.68 -33.50
N GLU A 206 -5.93 2.94 -33.53
CA GLU A 206 -7.08 3.25 -34.39
C GLU A 206 -7.63 4.67 -34.18
N LEU A 207 -7.70 5.14 -32.93
CA LEU A 207 -8.17 6.49 -32.61
C LEU A 207 -7.27 7.58 -33.23
N ARG A 208 -5.95 7.36 -33.23
CA ARG A 208 -4.98 8.34 -33.75
C ARG A 208 -4.95 8.35 -35.27
N GLU A 209 -5.08 7.19 -35.91
CA GLU A 209 -5.20 7.11 -37.38
C GLU A 209 -6.46 7.83 -37.88
N GLN A 210 -7.57 7.78 -37.11
CA GLN A 210 -8.81 8.52 -37.43
C GLN A 210 -8.68 10.04 -37.30
N ASP A 211 -7.80 10.54 -36.43
CA ASP A 211 -7.55 11.98 -36.27
C ASP A 211 -6.61 12.55 -37.37
N GLU A 212 -5.90 11.67 -38.11
CA GLU A 212 -5.01 12.03 -39.22
C GLU A 212 -5.71 12.07 -40.60
N GLU A 213 -6.97 11.63 -40.71
CA GLU A 213 -7.84 11.73 -41.91
C GLU A 213 -8.76 12.98 -41.92
#